data_AF-A0A1H3GR87-F1
#
_entry.id   AF-A0A1H3GR87-F1
#
_cell.length_a   1.000
_cell.length_b   1.000
_cell.length_c   1.000
_cell.angle_alpha   90.00
_cell.angle_beta   90.00
_cell.angle_gamma   90.00
#
_symmetry.space_group_name_H-M   'P 1'
#
loop_
_entity.id
_entity.type
_entity.pdbx_description
1 polymer ?
#
loop_
_entity_poly.entity_id
_entity_poly.type
_entity_poly.pdbx_seq_one_letter_code
_entity_poly.pdbx_strand_id
1 'polypeptide(L)'
;MEKKYNSKEIAEILNVSDKSVRRYLNSYFYINNGAYEVSEKMLTILKTEHLGQSTDTSVQEFDRVEYFTEEEYQEFHKRLVEYDILKEQLEYHRKSSESHNKQMELILNMMQQRNFIEAKEKKLDESSI
;
A
#
# COMPACT_ATOMS: atom_id res chain seq x y z
N MET A 1 -38.03 30.71 -2.49
CA MET A 1 -36.97 31.51 -1.85
C MET A 1 -37.30 31.59 -0.37
N GLU A 2 -36.38 31.14 0.48
CA GLU A 2 -36.53 31.27 1.93
C GLU A 2 -36.50 32.74 2.36
N LYS A 3 -37.34 33.08 3.32
CA LYS A 3 -37.39 34.43 3.90
C LYS A 3 -36.18 34.60 4.84
N LYS A 4 -35.32 35.56 4.53
CA LYS A 4 -34.17 35.93 5.38
C LYS A 4 -34.59 37.03 6.35
N TYR A 5 -34.10 36.97 7.58
CA TYR A 5 -34.33 37.97 8.61
C TYR A 5 -33.01 38.62 9.01
N ASN A 6 -33.02 39.94 9.21
CA ASN A 6 -31.87 40.67 9.75
C ASN A 6 -31.87 40.67 11.29
N SER A 7 -30.75 41.05 11.90
CA SER A 7 -30.62 41.00 13.37
C SER A 7 -31.59 41.90 14.12
N LYS A 8 -32.03 43.01 13.51
CA LYS A 8 -33.04 43.93 14.09
C LYS A 8 -34.44 43.34 14.01
N GLU A 9 -34.80 42.70 12.91
CA GLU A 9 -36.08 42.00 12.76
C GLU A 9 -36.18 40.82 13.73
N ILE A 10 -35.09 40.07 13.91
CA ILE A 10 -35.00 39.00 14.90
C ILE A 10 -35.15 39.56 16.32
N ALA A 11 -34.54 40.72 16.59
CA ALA A 11 -34.63 41.41 17.87
C ALA A 11 -36.07 41.85 18.18
N GLU A 12 -36.80 42.36 17.18
CA GLU A 12 -38.22 42.71 17.29
C GLU A 12 -39.10 41.47 17.51
N ILE A 13 -38.88 40.39 16.77
CA ILE A 13 -39.64 39.12 16.91
C ILE A 13 -39.45 38.50 18.29
N LEU A 14 -38.21 38.47 18.78
CA LEU A 14 -37.86 37.86 20.07
C LEU A 14 -38.03 38.83 21.25
N ASN A 15 -38.39 40.09 20.99
CA ASN A 15 -38.48 41.16 21.98
C ASN A 15 -37.20 41.32 22.83
N VAL A 16 -36.04 41.32 22.17
CA VAL A 16 -34.72 41.47 22.79
C VAL A 16 -33.91 42.56 22.10
N SER A 17 -32.79 42.97 22.69
CA SER A 17 -31.87 43.90 22.02
C SER A 17 -31.11 43.23 20.87
N ASP A 18 -30.73 44.00 19.85
CA ASP A 18 -29.84 43.56 18.77
C ASP A 18 -28.52 42.94 19.30
N LYS A 19 -28.00 43.50 20.40
CA LYS A 19 -26.82 42.97 21.09
C LYS A 19 -27.05 41.56 21.66
N SER A 20 -28.24 41.29 22.19
CA SER A 20 -28.62 39.96 22.69
C SER A 20 -28.68 38.95 21.54
N VAL A 21 -29.25 39.34 20.39
CA VAL A 21 -29.29 38.49 19.19
C VAL A 21 -27.87 38.13 18.72
N ARG A 22 -26.98 39.12 18.60
CA ARG A 22 -25.57 38.89 18.24
C ARG A 22 -24.86 37.97 19.24
N ARG A 23 -25.12 38.13 20.54
CA ARG A 23 -24.57 37.25 21.57
C ARG A 23 -25.05 35.80 21.40
N TYR A 24 -26.32 35.60 21.06
CA TYR A 24 -26.82 34.25 20.79
C TYR A 24 -26.21 33.65 19.52
N LEU A 25 -26.06 34.42 18.44
CA LEU A 25 -25.39 33.96 17.23
C LEU A 25 -23.94 33.55 17.51
N ASN A 26 -23.21 34.36 18.28
CA ASN A 26 -21.84 34.06 18.69
C ASN A 26 -21.73 32.83 19.61
N SER A 27 -22.82 32.39 20.25
CA SER A 27 -22.84 31.14 21.02
C SER A 27 -22.98 29.90 20.13
N TYR A 28 -23.50 30.07 18.91
CA TYR A 28 -23.63 28.98 17.95
C TYR A 28 -22.40 28.81 17.08
N PHE A 29 -21.72 29.90 16.74
CA PHE A 29 -20.48 29.89 15.99
C PHE A 29 -19.62 31.10 16.31
N TYR A 30 -18.30 30.96 16.17
CA TYR A 30 -17.36 32.08 16.17
C TYR A 30 -16.22 31.81 15.20
N ILE A 31 -15.48 32.85 14.85
CA ILE A 31 -14.31 32.75 13.97
C ILE A 31 -13.07 32.77 14.85
N ASN A 32 -12.23 31.75 14.73
CA ASN A 32 -10.95 31.63 15.39
C ASN A 32 -9.87 31.36 14.34
N ASN A 33 -8.83 32.20 14.27
CA ASN A 33 -7.75 32.08 13.28
C ASN A 33 -8.22 31.85 11.83
N GLY A 34 -9.33 32.48 11.43
CA GLY A 34 -9.90 32.36 10.08
C GLY A 34 -10.74 31.10 9.83
N ALA A 35 -10.84 30.20 10.81
CA ALA A 35 -11.72 29.04 10.78
C ALA A 35 -13.01 29.29 11.57
N TYR A 36 -14.12 28.73 11.11
CA TYR A 36 -15.39 28.73 11.84
C TYR A 36 -15.41 27.58 12.84
N GLU A 37 -15.56 27.91 14.13
CA GLU A 37 -15.85 26.95 15.17
C GLU A 37 -17.34 27.02 15.50
N VAL A 38 -18.00 25.87 15.57
CA VAL A 38 -19.46 25.77 15.77
C VAL A 38 -19.78 24.93 17.00
N SER A 39 -20.86 25.30 17.69
CA SER A 39 -21.41 24.52 18.81
C SER A 39 -22.04 23.20 18.33
N GLU A 40 -22.20 22.24 19.24
CA GLU A 40 -22.87 20.96 18.94
C GLU A 40 -24.30 21.16 18.39
N LYS A 41 -25.05 22.13 18.93
CA LYS A 41 -26.40 22.44 18.46
C LYS A 41 -26.41 22.88 17.00
N MET A 42 -25.46 23.72 16.62
CA MET A 42 -25.30 24.16 15.23
C MET A 42 -24.83 23.01 14.34
N LEU A 43 -23.95 22.14 14.84
CA LEU A 43 -23.52 20.94 14.12
C LEU A 43 -24.70 20.00 13.80
N THR A 44 -25.64 19.80 14.73
CA THR A 44 -26.84 18.99 14.48
C THR A 44 -27.68 19.57 13.34
N ILE A 45 -27.90 20.89 13.34
CA ILE A 45 -28.65 21.58 12.28
C ILE A 45 -27.94 21.38 10.93
N LEU A 46 -26.61 21.61 10.88
CA LEU A 46 -25.81 21.43 9.67
C LEU A 46 -25.87 19.99 9.15
N LYS A 47 -25.86 18.98 10.03
CA LYS A 47 -25.99 17.58 9.64
C LYS A 47 -27.36 17.29 9.03
N THR A 48 -28.44 17.82 9.60
CA THR A 48 -29.79 17.62 9.09
C THR A 48 -29.98 18.26 7.71
N GLU A 49 -29.46 19.47 7.51
CA GLU A 49 -29.48 20.15 6.20
C GLU A 49 -28.62 19.41 5.16
N HIS A 50 -27.52 18.80 5.61
CA HIS A 50 -26.61 18.04 4.75
C HIS A 50 -27.13 16.65 4.35
N LEU A 51 -28.01 16.02 5.15
CA LEU A 51 -28.56 14.68 4.86
C LEU A 51 -29.28 14.58 3.50
N GLY A 52 -29.70 15.70 2.91
CA GLY A 52 -30.39 15.77 1.61
C GLY A 52 -29.53 16.35 0.47
N GLN A 53 -28.27 16.70 0.71
CA GLN A 53 -27.38 17.27 -0.30
C GLN A 53 -26.26 16.28 -0.59
N SER A 54 -26.09 15.87 -1.87
CA SER A 54 -24.88 15.16 -2.27
C SER A 54 -23.70 16.06 -1.92
N THR A 55 -22.73 15.54 -1.17
CA THR A 55 -21.53 16.27 -0.79
C THR A 55 -20.91 16.97 -2.01
N ASP A 56 -20.73 18.29 -1.93
CA ASP A 56 -19.91 19.08 -2.87
C ASP A 56 -18.41 18.79 -2.68
N THR A 57 -18.09 17.94 -1.72
CA THR A 57 -16.90 17.12 -1.81
C THR A 57 -17.16 16.18 -2.97
N SER A 58 -16.58 16.48 -4.13
CA SER A 58 -16.13 15.43 -5.04
C SER A 58 -15.10 14.60 -4.28
N VAL A 59 -15.56 13.83 -3.29
CA VAL A 59 -15.10 12.48 -3.15
C VAL A 59 -15.42 11.95 -4.53
N GLN A 60 -14.39 11.85 -5.38
CA GLN A 60 -14.33 10.67 -6.21
C GLN A 60 -14.51 9.55 -5.20
N GLU A 61 -15.77 9.17 -4.99
CA GLU A 61 -16.15 7.83 -4.68
C GLU A 61 -15.26 7.06 -5.62
N PHE A 62 -14.18 6.48 -5.09
CA PHE A 62 -13.42 5.53 -5.85
C PHE A 62 -14.46 4.45 -6.09
N ASP A 63 -15.16 4.55 -7.22
CA ASP A 63 -16.25 3.68 -7.70
C ASP A 63 -15.70 2.29 -8.09
N ARG A 64 -14.58 1.95 -7.47
CA ARG A 64 -13.80 0.75 -7.55
C ARG A 64 -13.19 0.54 -6.18
N VAL A 65 -14.03 0.09 -5.25
CA VAL A 65 -13.48 -0.73 -4.19
C VAL A 65 -13.24 -2.10 -4.82
N GLU A 66 -12.03 -2.30 -5.35
CA GLU A 66 -11.56 -3.61 -5.79
C GLU A 66 -11.34 -4.46 -4.53
N TYR A 67 -12.42 -5.03 -4.01
CA TYR A 67 -12.33 -6.12 -3.06
C TYR A 67 -11.86 -7.34 -3.84
N PHE A 68 -10.67 -7.85 -3.50
CA PHE A 68 -10.31 -9.20 -3.92
C PHE A 68 -11.40 -10.16 -3.46
N THR A 69 -11.84 -11.02 -4.36
CA THR A 69 -12.63 -12.19 -3.98
C THR A 69 -11.83 -13.02 -2.97
N GLU A 70 -12.53 -13.78 -2.13
CA GLU A 70 -11.87 -14.66 -1.15
C GLU A 70 -10.88 -15.61 -1.85
N GLU A 71 -11.22 -16.08 -3.04
CA GLU A 71 -10.36 -16.88 -3.91
C GLU A 71 -9.08 -16.13 -4.33
N GLU A 72 -9.20 -14.89 -4.79
CA GLU A 72 -8.03 -14.06 -5.16
C GLU A 72 -7.13 -13.82 -3.95
N TYR A 73 -7.68 -13.55 -2.77
CA TYR A 73 -6.89 -13.36 -1.55
C TYR A 73 -6.09 -14.61 -1.19
N GLN A 74 -6.71 -15.79 -1.30
CA GLN A 74 -6.04 -17.08 -1.08
C GLN A 74 -4.94 -17.32 -2.13
N GLU A 75 -5.19 -16.98 -3.39
CA GLU A 75 -4.17 -17.07 -4.44
C GLU A 75 -2.99 -16.13 -4.20
N PHE A 76 -3.23 -14.87 -3.80
CA PHE A 76 -2.17 -13.94 -3.47
C PHE A 76 -1.32 -14.44 -2.31
N HIS A 77 -1.97 -14.96 -1.26
CA HIS A 77 -1.27 -15.57 -0.15
C HIS A 77 -0.42 -16.77 -0.58
N LYS A 78 -0.98 -17.65 -1.43
CA LYS A 78 -0.27 -18.79 -2.01
C LYS A 78 0.94 -18.35 -2.83
N ARG A 79 0.80 -17.33 -3.70
CA ARG A 79 1.90 -16.79 -4.51
C ARG A 79 3.02 -16.19 -3.66
N LEU A 80 2.69 -15.50 -2.57
CA LEU A 80 3.69 -14.97 -1.64
C LEU A 80 4.52 -16.09 -1.02
N VAL A 81 3.88 -17.18 -0.59
CA VAL A 81 4.57 -18.33 0.02
C VAL A 81 5.35 -19.14 -1.03
N GLU A 82 4.77 -19.38 -2.19
CA GLU A 82 5.42 -20.15 -3.27
C GLU A 82 6.66 -19.44 -3.81
N TYR A 83 6.68 -18.11 -3.83
CA TYR A 83 7.83 -17.36 -4.31
C TYR A 83 9.08 -17.59 -3.46
N ASP A 84 8.95 -17.58 -2.14
CA ASP A 84 10.09 -17.81 -1.24
C ASP A 84 10.64 -19.23 -1.38
N ILE A 85 9.75 -20.24 -1.47
CA ILE A 85 10.14 -21.63 -1.71
C ILE A 85 10.84 -21.77 -3.06
N LEU A 86 10.30 -21.15 -4.11
CA LEU A 86 10.89 -21.21 -5.46
C LEU A 86 12.27 -20.56 -5.49
N LYS A 87 12.45 -19.45 -4.76
CA LYS A 87 13.73 -18.76 -4.62
C LYS A 87 14.76 -19.65 -3.90
N GLU A 88 14.36 -20.32 -2.83
CA GLU A 88 15.22 -21.26 -2.10
C GLU A 88 15.64 -22.45 -2.99
N GLN A 89 14.69 -23.02 -3.73
CA GLN A 89 14.96 -24.11 -4.69
C GLN A 89 15.92 -23.67 -5.79
N LEU A 90 15.75 -22.46 -6.33
CA LEU A 90 16.65 -21.93 -7.36
C LEU A 90 18.08 -21.75 -6.82
N GLU A 91 18.22 -21.24 -5.59
CA GLU A 91 19.52 -21.09 -4.95
C GLU A 91 20.20 -22.44 -4.68
N TYR A 92 19.42 -23.44 -4.20
CA TYR A 92 19.89 -24.81 -4.04
C TYR A 92 20.40 -25.39 -5.36
N HIS A 93 19.60 -25.29 -6.43
CA HIS A 93 20.00 -25.79 -7.75
C HIS A 93 21.25 -25.09 -8.28
N ARG A 94 21.39 -23.78 -8.06
CA ARG A 94 22.59 -23.03 -8.44
C ARG A 94 23.83 -23.55 -7.71
N LYS A 95 23.77 -23.69 -6.39
CA LYS A 95 24.89 -24.21 -5.57
C LYS A 95 25.24 -25.65 -5.94
N SER A 96 24.22 -26.47 -6.19
CA SER A 96 24.40 -27.87 -6.61
C SER A 96 25.11 -27.95 -7.96
N SER A 97 24.71 -27.14 -8.95
CA SER A 97 25.37 -27.07 -10.26
C SER A 97 26.82 -26.61 -10.16
N GLU A 98 27.10 -25.56 -9.37
CA GLU A 98 28.48 -25.10 -9.11
C GLU A 98 29.34 -26.20 -8.47
N SER A 99 28.80 -26.94 -7.50
CA SER A 99 29.49 -28.07 -6.89
C SER A 99 29.74 -29.20 -7.88
N HIS A 100 28.75 -29.53 -8.72
CA HIS A 100 28.87 -30.58 -9.73
C HIS A 100 29.94 -30.24 -10.78
N ASN A 101 30.02 -28.99 -11.20
CA ASN A 101 31.08 -28.51 -12.10
C ASN A 101 32.47 -28.67 -11.48
N LYS A 102 32.65 -28.30 -10.21
CA LYS A 102 33.93 -28.51 -9.50
C LYS A 102 34.30 -29.99 -9.39
N GLN A 103 33.32 -30.86 -9.12
CA GLN A 103 33.54 -32.31 -9.11
C GLN A 103 33.96 -32.83 -10.48
N MET A 104 33.33 -32.35 -11.55
CA MET A 104 33.69 -32.70 -12.93
C MET A 104 35.13 -32.27 -13.25
N GLU A 105 35.51 -31.03 -12.94
CA GLU A 105 36.87 -30.52 -13.14
C GLU A 105 37.90 -31.40 -12.40
N LEU A 106 37.61 -31.78 -11.16
CA LEU A 106 38.47 -32.66 -10.38
C LEU A 106 38.62 -34.04 -11.03
N ILE A 107 37.52 -34.63 -11.50
CA ILE A 107 37.53 -35.93 -12.19
C ILE A 107 38.35 -35.86 -13.48
N LEU A 108 38.16 -34.80 -14.29
CA LEU A 108 38.91 -34.59 -15.52
C LEU A 108 40.42 -34.46 -15.24
N ASN A 109 40.80 -33.70 -14.21
CA ASN A 109 42.20 -33.57 -13.79
C ASN A 109 42.77 -34.94 -13.34
N MET A 110 42.02 -35.72 -12.55
CA MET A 110 42.44 -37.06 -12.14
C MET A 110 42.58 -38.03 -13.33
N MET A 111 41.71 -37.93 -14.33
CA MET A 111 41.81 -38.71 -15.57
C MET A 111 43.04 -38.31 -16.37
N GLN A 112 43.31 -37.01 -16.53
CA GLN A 112 44.51 -36.53 -17.21
C GLN A 112 45.80 -37.00 -16.51
N GLN A 113 45.84 -36.90 -15.17
CA GLN A 113 46.98 -37.39 -14.38
C GLN A 113 47.17 -38.90 -14.54
N ARG A 114 46.09 -39.69 -14.48
CA ARG A 114 46.16 -41.14 -14.73
C ARG A 114 46.65 -41.45 -16.13
N ASN A 115 46.11 -40.78 -17.15
CA ASN A 115 46.54 -40.97 -18.54
C ASN A 115 48.02 -40.64 -18.72
N PHE A 116 48.52 -39.58 -18.08
CA PHE A 116 49.93 -39.21 -18.11
C PHE A 116 50.82 -40.26 -17.44
N ILE A 117 50.42 -40.77 -16.27
CA ILE A 117 51.15 -41.85 -15.57
C ILE A 117 51.16 -43.11 -16.42
N GLU A 118 50.02 -43.51 -16.97
CA GLU A 118 49.88 -44.71 -17.79
C GLU A 118 50.70 -44.62 -19.09
N ALA A 119 50.73 -43.47 -19.76
CA ALA A 119 51.56 -43.24 -20.94
C ALA A 119 53.06 -43.35 -20.60
N LYS A 120 53.47 -42.80 -19.46
CA LYS A 120 54.85 -42.89 -18.95
C LYS A 120 55.25 -44.32 -18.58
N GLU A 121 54.36 -45.07 -17.94
CA GLU A 121 54.59 -46.48 -17.56
C GLU A 121 54.66 -47.41 -18.78
N LYS A 122 53.83 -47.16 -19.80
CA LYS A 122 53.82 -47.94 -21.04
C LYS A 122 54.93 -47.56 -22.02
N LYS A 123 55.78 -46.59 -21.70
CA LYS A 123 56.81 -46.03 -22.60
C LYS A 123 56.25 -45.64 -23.98
N LEU A 124 55.01 -45.15 -24.03
CA LEU A 124 54.42 -44.62 -25.27
C LEU A 124 54.95 -43.22 -25.62
N ASP A 125 55.86 -42.70 -24.80
CA ASP A 125 56.71 -41.55 -25.11
C ASP A 125 57.85 -41.99 -26.06
N GLU A 126 57.50 -42.61 -27.19
CA GLU A 126 58.43 -42.78 -28.30
C GLU A 126 58.46 -41.49 -29.11
N SER A 127 59.18 -40.50 -28.56
CA SER A 127 60.02 -39.66 -29.40
C SER A 127 61.16 -40.52 -29.95
N SER A 128 60.89 -41.30 -30.99
CA SER A 128 61.88 -41.91 -31.88
C SER A 128 61.23 -42.29 -33.21
N ILE A 129 61.01 -41.27 -34.06
CA ILE A 129 61.31 -41.14 -35.51
C ILE A 129 60.54 -39.93 -36.04
#